data_AF-A0A9P5PPU0-F1
#
_entry.id   AF-A0A9P5PPU0-F1
#
_cell.length_a   1.000
_cell.length_b   1.000
_cell.length_c   1.000
_cell.angle_alpha   90.00
_cell.angle_beta   90.00
_cell.angle_gamma   90.00
#
_symmetry.space_group_name_H-M   'P 1'
#
loop_
_entity.id
_entity.type
_entity.pdbx_description
1 polymer ?
#
loop_
_entity_poly.entity_id
_entity_poly.type
_entity_poly.pdbx_seq_one_letter_code
_entity_poly.pdbx_strand_id
1 'polypeptide(L)'
;SLSDLERCRLSRRLVLRFFKMTWFGKYIQGMWVRCQTSPGRYEISQVNALSKGTVQPYKIDGVICNCTVKLVCGSVIRHIALDLISNGAF
;
A
#
# COMPACT_ATOMS: atom_id res chain seq x y z
N SER A 1 18.55 8.99 2.53
CA SER A 1 18.03 10.17 1.79
C SER A 1 16.67 9.84 1.17
N LEU A 2 15.91 10.81 0.65
CA LEU A 2 14.60 10.53 0.02
C LEU A 2 14.73 9.56 -1.18
N SER A 3 15.81 9.65 -1.93
CA SER A 3 16.11 8.77 -3.06
C SER A 3 16.40 7.32 -2.63
N ASP A 4 16.97 7.10 -1.45
CA ASP A 4 17.12 5.74 -0.90
C ASP A 4 15.77 5.13 -0.56
N LEU A 5 14.84 5.94 -0.02
CA LEU A 5 13.49 5.49 0.31
C LEU A 5 12.71 5.13 -0.95
N GLU A 6 12.86 5.92 -2.02
CA GLU A 6 12.23 5.68 -3.32
C GLU A 6 12.60 4.30 -3.90
N ARG A 7 13.81 3.79 -3.65
CA ARG A 7 14.24 2.45 -4.09
C ARG A 7 13.46 1.31 -3.44
N CYS A 8 12.96 1.54 -2.22
CA CYS A 8 12.15 0.58 -1.46
C CYS A 8 10.65 0.92 -1.52
N ARG A 9 10.25 1.86 -2.40
CA ARG A 9 8.85 2.24 -2.58
C ARG A 9 8.11 1.23 -3.41
N LEU A 10 6.94 0.82 -2.92
CA LEU A 10 5.97 0.11 -3.73
C LEU A 10 4.96 1.06 -4.35
N SER A 11 4.90 1.06 -5.68
CA SER A 11 3.82 1.66 -6.45
C SER A 11 2.59 0.75 -6.45
N ARG A 12 1.40 1.32 -6.68
CA ARG A 12 0.17 0.53 -6.87
C ARG A 12 0.33 -0.55 -7.94
N ARG A 13 1.01 -0.24 -9.04
CA ARG A 13 1.30 -1.20 -10.11
C ARG A 13 2.09 -2.42 -9.61
N LEU A 14 3.12 -2.21 -8.78
CA LEU A 14 3.89 -3.31 -8.19
C LEU A 14 3.07 -4.10 -7.18
N VAL A 15 2.28 -3.40 -6.35
CA VAL A 15 1.35 -4.02 -5.40
C VAL A 15 0.40 -4.97 -6.13
N LEU A 16 -0.28 -4.49 -7.18
CA LEU A 16 -1.24 -5.29 -7.95
C LEU A 16 -0.57 -6.44 -8.73
N ARG A 17 0.63 -6.22 -9.27
CA ARG A 17 1.40 -7.25 -9.97
C ARG A 17 1.66 -8.47 -9.09
N PHE A 18 1.96 -8.25 -7.81
CA PHE A 18 2.30 -9.32 -6.88
C PHE A 18 1.16 -9.72 -5.95
N PHE A 19 0.02 -9.01 -5.97
CA PHE A 19 -1.10 -9.20 -5.05
C PHE A 19 -1.56 -10.66 -4.93
N LYS A 20 -1.64 -11.37 -6.05
CA LYS A 20 -2.10 -12.77 -6.11
C LYS A 20 -1.06 -13.80 -5.67
N MET A 21 0.17 -13.38 -5.40
CA MET A 21 1.23 -14.30 -4.98
C MET A 21 1.01 -14.74 -3.54
N THR A 22 1.25 -16.01 -3.24
CA THR A 22 1.08 -16.57 -1.88
C THR A 22 2.00 -15.91 -0.85
N TRP A 23 3.16 -15.41 -1.31
CA TRP A 23 4.15 -14.69 -0.52
C TRP A 23 3.90 -13.18 -0.43
N PHE A 24 2.86 -12.65 -1.08
CA PHE A 24 2.60 -11.21 -1.18
C PHE A 24 2.58 -10.50 0.19
N GLY A 25 2.02 -11.13 1.21
CA GLY A 25 1.96 -10.55 2.56
C GLY A 25 3.34 -10.31 3.17
N LYS A 26 4.29 -11.23 2.95
CA LYS A 26 5.68 -11.06 3.38
C LYS A 26 6.40 -10.01 2.54
N TYR A 27 6.08 -9.94 1.25
CA TYR A 27 6.69 -8.98 0.32
C TYR A 27 6.30 -7.54 0.62
N ILE A 28 5.03 -7.26 0.91
CA ILE A 28 4.56 -5.90 1.13
C ILE A 28 4.88 -5.39 2.54
N GLN A 29 5.03 -6.28 3.52
CA GLN A 29 5.34 -5.90 4.90
C GLN A 29 6.73 -5.26 5.01
N GLY A 30 6.82 -4.15 5.75
CA GLY A 30 8.05 -3.37 5.93
C GLY A 30 8.38 -2.43 4.78
N MET A 31 7.66 -2.53 3.64
CA MET A 31 7.87 -1.68 2.48
C MET A 31 7.25 -0.29 2.67
N TRP A 32 7.75 0.68 1.92
CA TRP A 32 7.27 2.05 1.95
C TRP A 32 6.30 2.31 0.80
N VAL A 33 5.25 3.06 1.05
CA VAL A 33 4.24 3.43 0.05
C VAL A 33 3.93 4.92 0.13
N ARG A 34 3.59 5.50 -1.01
CA ARG A 34 2.96 6.81 -1.07
C ARG A 34 1.47 6.58 -1.07
N CYS A 35 0.75 7.04 -0.06
CA CYS A 35 -0.69 6.82 0.05
C CYS A 35 -1.46 8.13 0.11
N GLN A 36 -2.65 8.16 -0.48
CA GLN A 36 -3.56 9.28 -0.40
C GLN A 36 -4.31 9.23 0.95
N THR A 37 -4.11 10.24 1.80
CA THR A 37 -4.77 10.33 3.12
C THR A 37 -5.98 11.27 3.12
N SER A 38 -6.03 12.20 2.17
CA SER A 38 -7.20 13.02 1.88
C SER A 38 -7.21 13.42 0.40
N PRO A 39 -8.30 13.97 -0.15
CA PRO A 39 -8.32 14.51 -1.52
C PRO A 39 -7.12 15.43 -1.77
N GLY A 40 -6.29 15.09 -2.76
CA GLY A 40 -5.09 15.85 -3.13
C GLY A 40 -3.89 15.77 -2.16
N ARG A 41 -4.01 15.11 -0.99
CA ARG A 41 -2.91 14.98 -0.02
C ARG A 41 -2.36 13.57 0.01
N TYR A 42 -1.04 13.48 -0.04
CA TYR A 42 -0.31 12.23 0.00
C TYR A 42 0.70 12.22 1.13
N GLU A 43 0.93 11.04 1.68
CA GLU A 43 1.90 10.80 2.74
C GLU A 43 2.76 9.59 2.41
N ILE A 44 3.96 9.59 2.98
CA ILE A 44 4.88 8.45 2.95
C ILE A 44 4.60 7.63 4.20
N SER A 45 4.32 6.34 4.03
CA SER A 45 4.02 5.46 5.16
C SER A 45 4.60 4.08 4.96
N GLN A 46 5.00 3.44 6.06
CA GLN A 46 5.47 2.07 6.04
C GLN A 46 4.29 1.11 6.19
N VAL A 47 4.27 0.04 5.41
CA VAL A 47 3.29 -1.04 5.55
C VAL A 47 3.68 -1.92 6.73
N ASN A 48 2.86 -1.94 7.77
CA ASN A 48 3.06 -2.82 8.93
C ASN A 48 2.48 -4.22 8.69
N ALA A 49 1.27 -4.31 8.11
CA ALA A 49 0.61 -5.60 7.86
C ALA A 49 -0.49 -5.51 6.80
N LEU A 50 -0.84 -6.65 6.19
CA LEU A 50 -2.08 -6.81 5.45
C LEU A 50 -3.22 -7.19 6.39
N SER A 51 -4.38 -6.60 6.19
CA SER A 51 -5.64 -6.96 6.87
C SER A 51 -6.56 -7.63 5.86
N LYS A 52 -6.55 -8.97 5.81
CA LYS A 52 -7.37 -9.76 4.88
C LYS A 52 -8.79 -9.94 5.41
N GLY A 53 -9.79 -9.89 4.52
CA GLY A 53 -11.18 -10.20 4.86
C GLY A 53 -11.91 -9.12 5.66
N THR A 54 -11.29 -7.96 5.87
CA THR A 54 -11.88 -6.85 6.63
C THR A 54 -12.69 -5.88 5.77
N VAL A 55 -12.77 -6.10 4.46
CA VAL A 55 -13.45 -5.20 3.51
C VAL A 55 -14.17 -5.98 2.41
N GLN A 56 -15.24 -5.37 1.90
CA GLN A 56 -15.93 -5.86 0.70
C GLN A 56 -14.95 -5.91 -0.48
N PRO A 57 -14.99 -6.94 -1.34
CA PRO A 57 -14.14 -7.00 -2.51
C PRO A 57 -14.33 -5.79 -3.43
N TYR A 58 -13.22 -5.25 -3.93
CA TYR A 58 -13.18 -4.06 -4.78
C TYR A 58 -12.20 -4.28 -5.93
N LYS A 59 -12.43 -3.58 -7.04
CA LYS A 59 -11.67 -3.76 -8.28
C LYS A 59 -10.70 -2.61 -8.48
N ILE A 60 -9.42 -2.94 -8.70
CA ILE A 60 -8.37 -1.97 -9.02
C ILE A 60 -7.70 -2.45 -10.30
N ASP A 61 -7.75 -1.66 -11.37
CA ASP A 61 -7.08 -1.96 -12.64
C ASP A 61 -7.33 -3.41 -13.14
N GLY A 62 -8.54 -3.94 -12.96
CA GLY A 62 -8.89 -5.32 -13.33
C GLY A 62 -8.73 -6.39 -12.24
N VAL A 63 -8.00 -6.10 -11.16
CA VAL A 63 -7.71 -7.03 -10.07
C VAL A 63 -8.74 -6.87 -8.95
N ILE A 64 -9.40 -7.97 -8.60
CA ILE A 64 -10.28 -8.02 -7.42
C ILE A 64 -9.41 -8.17 -6.17
N CYS A 65 -9.48 -7.16 -5.30
CA CYS A 65 -8.80 -7.10 -4.02
C CYS A 65 -9.83 -7.19 -2.89
N ASN A 66 -9.48 -7.81 -1.77
CA ASN A 66 -10.38 -8.03 -0.63
C ASN A 66 -9.65 -7.84 0.71
N CYS A 67 -8.67 -6.93 0.73
CA CYS A 67 -7.89 -6.61 1.91
C CYS A 67 -7.57 -5.12 1.97
N THR A 68 -7.15 -4.67 3.14
CA THR A 68 -6.53 -3.35 3.35
C THR A 68 -5.09 -3.52 3.81
N VAL A 69 -4.33 -2.43 3.78
CA VAL A 69 -3.00 -2.36 4.41
C VAL A 69 -3.07 -1.51 5.67
N LYS A 70 -2.44 -2.01 6.73
CA LYS A 70 -2.15 -1.25 7.95
C LYS A 70 -0.86 -0.48 7.72
N LEU A 71 -0.96 0.83 7.72
CA LEU A 71 0.14 1.76 7.52
C LEU A 71 0.54 2.43 8.84
N VAL A 72 1.82 2.76 8.95
CA VAL A 72 2.40 3.50 10.07
C VAL A 72 3.15 4.72 9.53
N CYS A 73 2.84 5.89 10.09
CA CYS A 73 3.54 7.14 9.86
C CYS A 73 3.81 7.81 11.21
N GLY A 74 5.04 7.69 11.72
CA GLY A 74 5.36 8.09 13.10
C GLY A 74 4.53 7.27 14.10
N SER A 75 3.74 7.95 14.94
CA SER A 75 2.82 7.33 15.90
C SER A 75 1.43 7.01 15.32
N VAL A 76 1.13 7.46 14.10
CA VAL A 76 -0.19 7.34 13.50
C VAL A 76 -0.32 6.00 12.76
N ILE A 77 -1.40 5.28 13.05
CA ILE A 77 -1.77 4.03 12.39
C ILE A 77 -3.02 4.26 11.52
N ARG A 78 -3.00 3.79 10.28
CA ARG A 78 -4.14 3.86 9.35
C ARG A 78 -4.40 2.54 8.66
N HIS A 79 -5.66 2.25 8.36
CA HIS A 79 -6.04 1.17 7.45
C HIS A 79 -6.57 1.79 6.17
N ILE A 80 -5.97 1.47 5.03
CA ILE A 80 -6.41 1.97 3.73
C ILE A 80 -6.61 0.83 2.74
N ALA A 81 -7.53 1.04 1.80
CA ALA A 81 -7.64 0.20 0.62
C ALA A 81 -6.40 0.39 -0.29
N LEU A 82 -6.09 -0.63 -1.10
CA LEU A 82 -4.89 -0.68 -1.94
C LEU A 82 -4.96 0.32 -3.11
N ASP A 83 -6.15 0.79 -3.48
CA ASP A 83 -6.39 1.78 -4.53
C ASP A 83 -5.85 3.16 -4.18
N LEU A 84 -5.81 3.48 -2.88
CA LEU A 84 -5.24 4.70 -2.30
C LEU A 84 -3.70 4.71 -2.30
N ILE A 85 -3.05 3.63 -2.69
CA ILE A 85 -1.60 3.62 -2.96
C ILE A 85 -1.36 4.34 -4.29
N SER A 86 -0.42 5.28 -4.31
CA SER A 86 -0.07 6.08 -5.48
C SER A 86 1.02 5.41 -6.32
N ASN A 87 0.99 5.68 -7.62
CA ASN A 87 2.09 5.33 -8.52
C ASN A 87 3.18 6.41 -8.55
N GLY A 88 2.88 7.64 -8.13
CA GLY A 88 3.83 8.75 -8.14
C GLY A 88 5.01 8.51 -7.19
N ALA A 89 6.15 9.11 -7.52
CA ALA A 89 7.32 9.13 -6.65
C ALA A 89 7.02 9.83 -5.31
N PHE A 90 7.86 9.59 -4.31
CA PHE A 90 7.86 10.36 -3.06
C PHE A 90 8.13 11.84 -3.27
#